data_AF-A0A060BSA6-F1
#
_entry.id   AF-A0A060BSA6-F1
#
_cell.length_a   1.000
_cell.length_b   1.000
_cell.length_c   1.000
_cell.angle_alpha   90.00
_cell.angle_beta   90.00
_cell.angle_gamma   90.00
#
_symmetry.space_group_name_H-M   'P 1'
#
loop_
_entity.id
_entity.type
_entity.pdbx_description
1 polymer ?
#
loop_
_entity_poly.entity_id
_entity_poly.type
_entity_poly.pdbx_seq_one_letter_code
_entity_poly.pdbx_strand_id
1 'polypeptide(L)'
;GNIQAQDDNAAILAALERHRVRAMLFPAGLIAASPDNLALVRAWGDAGHAIGNHTYNHQALSQSDTATYLADVQQAQTLLHGLPGWCPRLRFPYLDEGADQAQHDQVIQWLAQHGYGVAPVTIALQDWEDTQRYQQLQQAGAQAEADASAELRQR
;
A
#
# COMPACT_ATOMS: atom_id res chain seq x y z
N GLY A 1 -9.55 6.77 -14.94
CA GLY A 1 -8.49 6.68 -13.93
C GLY A 1 -8.42 7.92 -13.07
N ASN A 2 -8.00 7.74 -11.82
CA ASN A 2 -7.65 8.81 -10.90
C ASN A 2 -6.32 9.43 -11.34
N ILE A 3 -6.35 10.60 -12.00
CA ILE A 3 -5.17 11.26 -12.58
C ILE A 3 -4.07 11.48 -11.53
N GLN A 4 -4.44 11.86 -10.31
CA GLN A 4 -3.48 12.09 -9.23
C GLN A 4 -2.67 10.82 -8.89
N ALA A 5 -3.34 9.67 -8.80
CA ALA A 5 -2.66 8.41 -8.51
C ALA A 5 -1.70 7.99 -9.64
N GLN A 6 -2.00 8.35 -10.89
CA GLN A 6 -1.13 8.09 -12.03
C GLN A 6 0.13 8.96 -11.95
N ASP A 7 -0.04 10.25 -11.68
CA ASP A 7 1.06 11.22 -11.55
C ASP A 7 1.98 10.89 -10.37
N ASP A 8 1.40 10.56 -9.21
CA ASP A 8 2.16 10.17 -8.01
C ASP A 8 2.96 8.89 -8.25
N ASN A 9 2.33 7.88 -8.87
CA ASN A 9 2.99 6.62 -9.20
C ASN A 9 4.17 6.84 -10.16
N ALA A 10 3.98 7.66 -11.19
CA ALA A 10 5.04 7.99 -12.15
C ALA A 10 6.19 8.76 -11.46
N ALA A 11 5.87 9.72 -10.59
CA ALA A 11 6.87 10.50 -9.86
C ALA A 11 7.71 9.63 -8.92
N ILE A 12 7.08 8.68 -8.20
CA ILE A 12 7.78 7.74 -7.33
C ILE A 12 8.73 6.85 -8.13
N LEU A 13 8.26 6.24 -9.24
CA LEU A 13 9.08 5.38 -10.08
C LEU A 13 10.27 6.14 -10.70
N ALA A 14 10.05 7.36 -11.19
CA ALA A 14 11.11 8.21 -11.72
C ALA A 14 12.16 8.57 -10.66
N ALA A 15 11.73 8.84 -9.43
CA ALA A 15 12.64 9.08 -8.31
C ALA A 15 13.48 7.84 -8.00
N LEU A 16 12.85 6.66 -7.88
CA LEU A 16 13.55 5.39 -7.62
C LEU A 16 14.57 5.08 -8.72
N GLU A 17 14.20 5.26 -9.99
CA GLU A 17 15.11 5.08 -11.13
C GLU A 17 16.30 6.04 -11.07
N ARG A 18 16.04 7.34 -10.91
CA ARG A 18 17.07 8.39 -10.82
C ARG A 18 18.09 8.09 -9.72
N HIS A 19 17.64 7.53 -8.60
CA HIS A 19 18.50 7.17 -7.48
C HIS A 19 19.00 5.72 -7.52
N ARG A 20 18.66 4.95 -8.56
CA ARG A 20 19.06 3.54 -8.75
C ARG A 20 18.66 2.64 -7.58
N VAL A 21 17.51 2.91 -6.99
CA VAL A 21 16.97 2.15 -5.85
C VAL A 21 15.98 1.11 -6.34
N ARG A 22 16.11 -0.12 -5.84
CA ARG A 22 15.08 -1.15 -5.97
C ARG A 22 14.17 -1.11 -4.75
N ALA A 23 12.89 -1.41 -4.97
CA ALA A 23 11.85 -1.29 -3.97
C ALA A 23 10.87 -2.46 -4.12
N MET A 24 9.98 -2.62 -3.14
CA MET A 24 8.89 -3.58 -3.20
C MET A 24 7.58 -2.89 -2.81
N LEU A 25 6.56 -3.02 -3.67
CA LEU A 25 5.22 -2.51 -3.44
C LEU A 25 4.35 -3.59 -2.78
N PHE A 26 3.50 -3.20 -1.84
CA PHE A 26 2.55 -4.09 -1.16
C PHE A 26 1.13 -3.53 -1.29
N PRO A 27 0.45 -3.76 -2.42
CA PRO A 27 -0.88 -3.25 -2.64
C PRO A 27 -1.94 -4.10 -1.92
N ALA A 28 -2.94 -3.45 -1.32
CA ALA A 28 -4.16 -4.14 -0.90
C ALA A 28 -4.99 -4.50 -2.15
N GLY A 29 -5.50 -5.73 -2.19
CA GLY A 29 -6.24 -6.24 -3.34
C GLY A 29 -7.48 -5.41 -3.70
N LEU A 30 -8.24 -4.94 -2.70
CA LEU A 30 -9.42 -4.09 -2.89
C LEU A 30 -9.11 -2.81 -3.68
N ILE A 31 -7.92 -2.23 -3.46
CA ILE A 31 -7.47 -1.04 -4.18
C ILE A 31 -6.95 -1.42 -5.57
N ALA A 32 -6.16 -2.49 -5.67
CA ALA A 32 -5.54 -2.92 -6.91
C ALA A 32 -6.52 -3.57 -7.92
N ALA A 33 -7.70 -4.00 -7.50
CA ALA A 33 -8.62 -4.80 -8.32
C ALA A 33 -9.18 -4.08 -9.56
N SER A 34 -9.20 -2.75 -9.59
CA SER A 34 -9.63 -2.02 -10.79
C SER A 34 -8.57 -2.11 -11.90
N PRO A 35 -8.96 -2.20 -13.19
CA PRO A 35 -7.98 -2.27 -14.29
C PRO A 35 -6.97 -1.12 -14.29
N ASP A 36 -7.43 0.10 -13.99
CA ASP A 36 -6.58 1.29 -13.92
C ASP A 36 -5.54 1.16 -12.79
N ASN A 37 -5.94 0.70 -11.59
CA ASN A 37 -5.02 0.55 -10.47
C ASN A 37 -4.09 -0.66 -10.65
N LEU A 38 -4.59 -1.75 -11.22
CA LEU A 38 -3.76 -2.92 -11.52
C LEU A 38 -2.66 -2.56 -12.54
N ALA A 39 -2.95 -1.68 -13.50
CA ALA A 39 -1.94 -1.15 -14.42
C ALA A 39 -0.86 -0.34 -13.69
N LEU A 40 -1.23 0.44 -12.68
CA LEU A 40 -0.25 1.15 -11.84
C LEU A 40 0.64 0.19 -11.07
N VAL A 41 0.06 -0.85 -10.45
CA VAL A 41 0.83 -1.90 -9.77
C VAL A 41 1.76 -2.64 -10.74
N ARG A 42 1.27 -2.98 -11.95
CA ARG A 42 2.08 -3.62 -12.99
C ARG A 42 3.29 -2.78 -13.40
N ALA A 43 3.15 -1.46 -13.45
CA ALA A 43 4.25 -0.55 -13.81
C ALA A 43 5.44 -0.65 -12.85
N TRP A 44 5.22 -0.97 -11.56
CA TRP A 44 6.32 -1.24 -10.62
C TRP A 44 7.13 -2.47 -11.04
N GLY A 45 6.42 -3.54 -11.40
CA GLY A 45 7.01 -4.78 -11.89
C GLY A 45 7.80 -4.58 -13.19
N ASP A 46 7.21 -3.87 -14.16
CA ASP A 46 7.86 -3.56 -15.44
C ASP A 46 9.12 -2.70 -15.24
N ALA A 47 9.12 -1.80 -14.26
CA ALA A 47 10.29 -1.02 -13.87
C ALA A 47 11.34 -1.85 -13.09
N GLY A 48 11.04 -3.12 -12.77
CA GLY A 48 11.93 -4.06 -12.08
C GLY A 48 11.92 -3.96 -10.56
N HIS A 49 10.88 -3.37 -9.98
CA HIS A 49 10.58 -3.46 -8.55
C HIS A 49 9.83 -4.77 -8.26
N ALA A 50 9.84 -5.20 -7.01
CA ALA A 50 9.09 -6.38 -6.61
C ALA A 50 7.66 -6.01 -6.17
N ILE A 51 6.75 -6.97 -6.27
CA ILE A 51 5.35 -6.82 -5.84
C ILE A 51 5.06 -7.92 -4.81
N GLY A 52 4.75 -7.50 -3.59
CA GLY A 52 4.33 -8.36 -2.49
C GLY A 52 2.81 -8.36 -2.32
N ASN A 53 2.37 -8.93 -1.21
CA ASN A 53 0.96 -9.08 -0.84
C ASN A 53 0.67 -8.30 0.45
N HIS A 54 -0.42 -7.53 0.45
CA HIS A 54 -0.92 -6.81 1.64
C HIS A 54 -2.35 -7.19 2.02
N THR A 55 -2.68 -8.46 1.75
CA THR A 55 -4.04 -9.03 1.80
C THR A 55 -5.00 -8.33 0.83
N TYR A 56 -6.22 -8.85 0.68
CA TYR A 56 -7.19 -8.26 -0.24
C TYR A 56 -7.95 -7.11 0.43
N ASN A 57 -8.55 -7.36 1.60
CA ASN A 57 -9.38 -6.39 2.31
C ASN A 57 -8.60 -5.51 3.30
N HIS A 58 -7.28 -5.69 3.43
CA HIS A 58 -6.43 -4.94 4.37
C HIS A 58 -6.93 -5.05 5.82
N GLN A 59 -7.36 -6.25 6.24
CA GLN A 59 -7.80 -6.51 7.60
C GLN A 59 -6.61 -6.84 8.50
N ALA A 60 -6.65 -6.37 9.75
CA ALA A 60 -5.70 -6.78 10.78
C ALA A 60 -5.88 -8.28 11.10
N LEU A 61 -4.78 -9.03 11.30
CA LEU A 61 -4.88 -10.45 11.62
C LEU A 61 -5.65 -10.67 12.93
N SER A 62 -5.37 -9.86 13.96
CA SER A 62 -6.06 -9.93 15.26
C SER A 62 -7.58 -9.69 15.20
N GLN A 63 -8.08 -9.08 14.13
CA GLN A 63 -9.50 -8.75 13.96
C GLN A 63 -10.27 -9.76 13.10
N SER A 64 -9.65 -10.88 12.74
CA SER A 64 -10.24 -11.95 11.94
C SER A 64 -9.84 -13.31 12.48
N ASP A 65 -10.61 -14.34 12.17
CA ASP A 65 -10.13 -15.71 12.37
C ASP A 65 -9.05 -16.05 11.32
N THR A 66 -8.16 -16.98 11.67
CA THR A 66 -7.02 -17.36 10.82
C THR A 66 -7.44 -17.81 9.43
N ALA A 67 -8.54 -18.55 9.29
CA ALA A 67 -8.94 -19.10 8.00
C ALA A 67 -9.44 -17.99 7.07
N THR A 68 -10.23 -17.06 7.59
CA THR A 68 -10.68 -15.87 6.86
C THR A 68 -9.49 -15.01 6.41
N TYR A 69 -8.52 -14.76 7.29
CA TYR A 69 -7.32 -14.00 6.94
C TYR A 69 -6.51 -14.66 5.82
N LEU A 70 -6.30 -15.97 5.89
CA LEU A 70 -5.53 -16.71 4.88
C LEU A 70 -6.27 -16.77 3.53
N ALA A 71 -7.59 -16.85 3.53
CA ALA A 71 -8.39 -16.70 2.32
C ALA A 71 -8.22 -15.30 1.70
N ASP A 72 -8.15 -14.25 2.53
CA ASP A 72 -7.89 -12.88 2.09
C ASP A 72 -6.49 -12.73 1.45
N VAL A 73 -5.47 -13.40 2.02
CA VAL A 73 -4.12 -13.50 1.44
C VAL A 73 -4.15 -14.18 0.07
N GLN A 74 -4.84 -15.33 -0.05
CA GLN A 74 -4.97 -16.07 -1.32
C GLN A 74 -5.74 -15.28 -2.38
N GLN A 75 -6.76 -14.53 -1.99
CA GLN A 75 -7.53 -13.70 -2.91
C GLN A 75 -6.65 -12.60 -3.52
N ALA A 76 -5.83 -11.92 -2.72
CA ALA A 76 -4.85 -10.97 -3.23
C ALA A 76 -3.79 -11.64 -4.12
N GLN A 77 -3.34 -12.85 -3.78
CA GLN A 77 -2.43 -13.61 -4.66
C GLN A 77 -3.04 -13.87 -6.03
N THR A 78 -4.31 -14.26 -6.10
CA THR A 78 -4.99 -14.55 -7.36
C THR A 78 -4.94 -13.34 -8.30
N LEU A 79 -5.08 -12.13 -7.76
CA LEU A 79 -4.96 -10.89 -8.50
C LEU A 79 -3.51 -10.56 -8.92
N LEU A 80 -2.54 -10.75 -8.04
CA LEU A 80 -1.19 -10.18 -8.18
C LEU A 80 -0.13 -11.15 -8.76
N HIS A 81 -0.32 -12.46 -8.64
CA HIS A 81 0.74 -13.45 -8.95
C HIS A 81 1.20 -13.44 -10.41
N GLY A 82 0.35 -13.00 -11.34
CA GLY A 82 0.67 -12.90 -12.76
C GLY A 82 1.43 -11.62 -13.15
N LEU A 83 1.67 -10.70 -12.22
CA LEU A 83 2.35 -9.45 -12.50
C LEU A 83 3.88 -9.64 -12.55
N PRO A 84 4.60 -8.91 -13.42
CA PRO A 84 6.06 -8.86 -13.40
C PRO A 84 6.57 -8.47 -12.01
N GLY A 85 7.67 -9.08 -11.55
CA GLY A 85 8.22 -8.79 -10.24
C GLY A 85 7.44 -9.35 -9.05
N TRP A 86 6.41 -10.19 -9.27
CA TRP A 86 5.74 -10.91 -8.19
C TRP A 86 6.75 -11.65 -7.30
N CYS A 87 6.64 -11.39 -5.99
CA CYS A 87 7.45 -12.02 -4.97
C CYS A 87 6.50 -12.40 -3.82
N PRO A 88 6.37 -13.68 -3.45
CA PRO A 88 5.46 -14.13 -2.40
C PRO A 88 5.98 -13.69 -1.02
N ARG A 89 5.77 -12.42 -0.72
CA ARG A 89 6.09 -11.77 0.55
C ARG A 89 4.83 -11.12 1.08
N LEU A 90 4.43 -11.48 2.29
CA LEU A 90 3.30 -10.87 2.97
C LEU A 90 3.81 -9.74 3.87
N ARG A 91 3.21 -8.55 3.76
CA ARG A 91 3.27 -7.55 4.83
C ARG A 91 1.93 -7.57 5.55
N PHE A 92 1.96 -7.78 6.87
CA PHE A 92 0.75 -7.72 7.68
C PHE A 92 0.15 -6.30 7.64
N PRO A 93 -1.16 -6.15 7.32
CA PRO A 93 -1.87 -4.89 7.52
C PRO A 93 -1.68 -4.40 8.95
N TYR A 94 -1.39 -3.11 9.09
CA TYR A 94 -1.14 -2.46 10.38
C TYR A 94 0.06 -3.03 11.18
N LEU A 95 0.91 -3.86 10.55
CA LEU A 95 1.92 -4.67 11.24
C LEU A 95 1.31 -5.56 12.34
N ASP A 96 0.02 -5.89 12.21
CA ASP A 96 -0.71 -6.74 13.13
C ASP A 96 -0.44 -8.20 12.81
N GLU A 97 0.39 -8.82 13.65
CA GLU A 97 0.84 -10.20 13.53
C GLU A 97 -0.07 -11.20 14.26
N GLY A 98 -1.25 -10.77 14.71
CA GLY A 98 -2.27 -11.61 15.33
C GLY A 98 -2.57 -11.29 16.79
N ALA A 99 -3.66 -11.86 17.29
CA ALA A 99 -4.16 -11.66 18.65
C ALA A 99 -3.33 -12.42 19.70
N ASP A 100 -2.71 -13.53 19.31
CA ASP A 100 -1.84 -14.35 20.17
C ASP A 100 -0.79 -15.12 19.34
N GLN A 101 0.15 -15.76 20.04
CA GLN A 101 1.23 -16.54 19.43
C GLN A 101 0.71 -17.72 18.60
N ALA A 102 -0.40 -18.34 19.00
CA ALA A 102 -0.93 -19.49 18.30
C ALA A 102 -1.51 -19.11 16.93
N GLN A 103 -2.20 -17.97 16.85
CA GLN A 103 -2.69 -17.41 15.60
C GLN A 103 -1.53 -17.01 14.68
N HIS A 104 -0.53 -16.30 15.23
CA HIS A 104 0.68 -15.92 14.50
C HIS A 104 1.36 -17.15 13.89
N ASP A 105 1.63 -18.18 14.70
CA ASP A 105 2.38 -19.37 14.27
C ASP A 105 1.62 -20.16 13.19
N GLN A 106 0.28 -20.22 13.28
CA GLN A 106 -0.55 -20.82 12.22
C GLN A 106 -0.38 -20.10 10.89
N VAL A 107 -0.37 -18.76 10.90
CA VAL A 107 -0.16 -17.97 9.68
C VAL A 107 1.26 -18.15 9.14
N ILE A 108 2.28 -18.09 10.00
CA ILE A 108 3.67 -18.32 9.56
C ILE A 108 3.85 -19.71 8.96
N GLN A 109 3.29 -20.74 9.58
CA GLN A 109 3.34 -22.11 9.07
C GLN A 109 2.66 -22.21 7.71
N TRP A 110 1.48 -21.61 7.57
CA TRP A 110 0.76 -21.59 6.31
C TRP A 110 1.57 -20.86 5.22
N LEU A 111 2.14 -19.69 5.53
CA LEU A 111 2.96 -18.92 4.58
C LEU A 111 4.14 -19.76 4.09
N ALA A 112 4.88 -20.41 4.98
CA ALA A 112 6.00 -21.28 4.62
C ALA A 112 5.56 -22.44 3.70
N GLN A 113 4.42 -23.06 3.98
CA GLN A 113 3.86 -24.15 3.15
C GLN A 113 3.45 -23.69 1.74
N HIS A 114 3.12 -22.41 1.57
CA HIS A 114 2.68 -21.83 0.30
C HIS A 114 3.79 -21.03 -0.41
N GLY A 115 5.04 -21.18 0.04
CA GLY A 115 6.20 -20.51 -0.58
C GLY A 115 6.30 -19.01 -0.27
N TYR A 116 5.54 -18.52 0.71
CA TYR A 116 5.65 -17.16 1.20
C TYR A 116 6.76 -16.99 2.23
N GLY A 117 7.22 -15.75 2.38
CA GLY A 117 7.78 -15.29 3.64
C GLY A 117 7.15 -13.99 4.11
N VAL A 118 7.43 -13.61 5.35
CA VAL A 118 7.04 -12.30 5.87
C VAL A 118 8.00 -11.23 5.33
N ALA A 119 7.48 -10.05 5.02
CA ALA A 119 8.25 -8.86 4.70
C ALA A 119 8.44 -8.01 5.96
N PRO A 120 9.58 -8.16 6.68
CA PRO A 120 9.81 -7.43 7.92
C PRO A 120 9.92 -5.92 7.69
N VAL A 121 9.65 -5.16 8.74
CA VAL A 121 9.90 -3.71 8.81
C VAL A 121 10.93 -3.45 9.90
N THR A 122 12.00 -2.74 9.57
CA THR A 122 13.01 -2.28 10.53
C THR A 122 12.84 -0.80 10.89
N ILE A 123 12.20 -0.02 10.02
CA ILE A 123 11.85 1.39 10.22
C ILE A 123 10.41 1.55 9.74
N ALA A 124 9.51 1.97 10.63
CA ALA A 124 8.13 2.33 10.29
C ALA A 124 8.04 3.84 10.10
N LEU A 125 7.33 4.28 9.06
CA LEU A 125 7.03 5.68 8.79
C LEU A 125 5.55 5.92 9.09
N GLN A 126 5.21 7.06 9.69
CA GLN A 126 3.83 7.50 9.94
C GLN A 126 3.40 8.53 8.87
N ASP A 127 3.86 8.31 7.64
CA ASP A 127 3.67 9.22 6.51
C ASP A 127 2.20 9.54 6.20
N TRP A 128 1.28 8.63 6.53
CA TRP A 128 -0.16 8.86 6.43
C TRP A 128 -0.66 9.98 7.35
N GLU A 129 -0.14 10.10 8.57
CA GLU A 129 -0.50 11.19 9.50
C GLU A 129 0.06 12.51 9.00
N ASP A 130 1.33 12.50 8.58
CA ASP A 130 2.02 13.68 8.07
C ASP A 130 1.37 14.19 6.78
N THR A 131 0.97 13.29 5.88
CA THR A 131 0.29 13.63 4.63
C THR A 131 -1.07 14.27 4.89
N GLN A 132 -1.89 13.70 5.77
CA GLN A 132 -3.18 14.29 6.12
C GLN A 132 -3.01 15.67 6.75
N ARG A 133 -2.05 15.81 7.67
CA ARG A 133 -1.74 17.09 8.31
C ARG A 133 -1.26 18.12 7.30
N TYR A 134 -0.40 17.72 6.37
CA TYR A 134 0.08 18.60 5.30
C TYR A 134 -1.05 19.07 4.38
N GLN A 135 -1.93 18.16 3.98
CA GLN A 135 -3.11 18.49 3.16
C GLN A 135 -4.05 19.45 3.87
N GLN A 136 -4.31 19.25 5.17
CA GLN A 136 -5.11 20.17 5.99
C GLN A 136 -4.49 21.56 6.05
N LEU A 137 -3.17 21.66 6.24
CA LEU A 137 -2.46 22.93 6.27
C LEU A 137 -2.50 23.66 4.92
N GLN A 138 -2.35 22.93 3.80
CA GLN A 138 -2.50 23.52 2.48
C GLN A 138 -3.90 24.09 2.25
N GLN A 139 -4.94 23.34 2.61
CA GLN A 139 -6.33 23.78 2.47
C GLN A 139 -6.62 25.02 3.33
N ALA A 140 -6.14 25.04 4.57
CA ALA A 140 -6.29 26.19 5.46
C ALA A 140 -5.56 27.44 4.93
N GLY A 141 -4.35 27.27 4.38
CA GLY A 141 -3.60 28.35 3.76
C GLY A 141 -4.32 28.93 2.53
N ALA A 142 -4.78 28.06 1.62
CA ALA A 142 -5.53 28.47 0.44
C ALA A 142 -6.84 29.19 0.78
N GLN A 143 -7.52 28.75 1.85
CA GLN A 143 -8.75 29.40 2.33
C GLN A 143 -8.46 30.80 2.89
N ALA A 144 -7.41 30.95 3.71
CA ALA A 144 -7.02 32.26 4.26
C ALA A 144 -6.63 33.27 3.16
N GLU A 145 -5.94 32.82 2.11
CA GLU A 145 -5.61 33.66 0.95
C GLU A 145 -6.85 34.07 0.14
N ALA A 146 -7.81 33.15 -0.02
CA ALA A 146 -9.07 33.44 -0.71
C ALA A 146 -9.91 34.46 0.07
N ASP A 147 -10.00 34.31 1.39
CA ASP A 147 -10.75 35.21 2.28
C ASP A 147 -10.14 36.62 2.29
N ALA A 148 -8.81 36.73 2.44
CA ALA A 148 -8.10 38.01 2.37
C ALA A 148 -8.27 38.71 1.00
N SER A 149 -8.27 37.92 -0.09
CA SER A 149 -8.50 38.44 -1.44
C SER A 149 -9.95 38.89 -1.65
N ALA A 150 -10.91 38.26 -0.98
CA ALA A 150 -12.32 38.65 -1.04
C ALA A 150 -12.58 39.95 -0.26
N GLU A 151 -11.98 40.12 0.92
CA GLU A 151 -12.06 41.37 1.70
C GLU A 151 -11.45 42.56 0.96
N LEU A 152 -10.33 42.36 0.26
CA LEU A 152 -9.69 43.40 -0.56
C LEU A 152 -10.56 43.85 -1.75
N ARG A 153 -11.43 42.98 -2.29
CA ARG A 153 -12.33 43.30 -3.41
C ARG A 153 -13.62 44.00 -2.99
N GLN A 154 -13.92 44.05 -1.69
CA GLN A 154 -15.11 44.71 -1.14
C GLN A 154 -14.83 46.14 -0.64
N ARG A 155 -13.59 46.61 -0.76
CA ARG A 155 -13.16 47.99 -0.49
C ARG A 155 -12.99 48.77 -1.79
#